data_AF-A0A541BPF2-F1
#
_entry.id   AF-A0A541BPF2-F1
#
_cell.length_a   1.000
_cell.length_b   1.000
_cell.length_c   1.000
_cell.angle_alpha   90.00
_cell.angle_beta   90.00
_cell.angle_gamma   90.00
#
_symmetry.space_group_name_H-M   'P 1'
#
loop_
_entity.id
_entity.type
_entity.pdbx_description
1 polymer ?
#
loop_
_entity_poly.entity_id
_entity_poly.type
_entity_poly.pdbx_seq_one_letter_code
_entity_poly.pdbx_strand_id
1 'polypeptide(L)'
;MTTNTNDPTTVLIAGHWLGAWAWDEVLEHLTAMGRWAIPMTLPGLDETDSERASRTLDDQAAAIERVLASESEPMVIVAHSGANAPVSLVLDRHPELVRRVIWVDSGPVSPGTVFAPDAPDELEEFPLPPFEALKEQASIDGLSADVLERFRLRAVPEPGPVLRQSVELNNDARLKVPTTVVCCSLPSTQLMALAKAGHPMFAEVTNLENLELVDLPTGHWPMWSRPADLAQVLAAAASSVD
;
A
#
# COMPACT_ATOMS: atom_id res chain seq x y z
N MET A 1 29.74 -4.96 10.83
CA MET A 1 28.93 -4.78 9.62
C MET A 1 28.77 -3.30 9.42
N THR A 2 29.36 -2.74 8.37
CA THR A 2 29.22 -1.32 8.04
C THR A 2 27.84 -1.15 7.40
N THR A 3 26.91 -0.54 8.13
CA THR A 3 25.63 -0.09 7.60
C THR A 3 25.91 0.82 6.41
N ASN A 4 25.39 0.49 5.24
CA ASN A 4 25.51 1.33 4.07
C ASN A 4 24.58 2.53 4.31
N THR A 5 25.12 3.65 4.79
CA THR A 5 24.37 4.85 5.21
C THR A 5 23.74 5.62 4.05
N ASN A 6 23.61 4.99 2.87
CA ASN A 6 23.11 5.58 1.64
C ASN A 6 21.82 4.92 1.12
N ASP A 7 21.31 3.87 1.77
CA ASP A 7 20.00 3.34 1.40
C ASP A 7 18.90 4.23 1.99
N PRO A 8 17.94 4.69 1.18
CA PRO A 8 16.81 5.44 1.70
C PRO A 8 15.99 4.55 2.65
N THR A 9 15.51 5.13 3.73
CA THR A 9 14.59 4.43 4.63
C THR A 9 13.30 4.10 3.90
N THR A 10 12.82 2.87 4.06
CA THR A 10 11.55 2.42 3.48
C THR A 10 10.44 2.45 4.52
N VAL A 11 9.27 2.99 4.20
CA VAL A 11 8.05 2.88 5.02
C VAL A 11 7.14 1.80 4.41
N LEU A 12 6.68 0.84 5.22
CA LEU A 12 5.80 -0.25 4.77
C LEU A 12 4.38 -0.01 5.28
N ILE A 13 3.43 0.11 4.35
CA ILE A 13 2.04 0.48 4.63
C ILE A 13 1.13 -0.60 4.06
N ALA A 14 0.45 -1.31 4.96
CA ALA A 14 -0.53 -2.32 4.58
C ALA A 14 -1.89 -1.67 4.29
N GLY A 15 -2.71 -2.33 3.46
CA GLY A 15 -4.06 -1.86 3.14
C GLY A 15 -5.09 -2.22 4.21
N HIS A 16 -6.36 -2.21 3.81
CA HIS A 16 -7.49 -2.41 4.71
C HIS A 16 -7.32 -3.62 5.64
N TRP A 17 -7.80 -3.47 6.86
CA TRP A 17 -7.78 -4.45 7.93
C TRP A 17 -6.43 -4.79 8.55
N LEU A 18 -5.34 -4.31 7.98
CA LEU A 18 -3.98 -4.72 8.34
C LEU A 18 -3.26 -3.61 9.12
N GLY A 19 -2.34 -4.02 9.99
CA GLY A 19 -1.40 -3.11 10.65
C GLY A 19 0.04 -3.40 10.24
N ALA A 20 0.98 -2.71 10.90
CA ALA A 20 2.43 -2.89 10.73
C ALA A 20 2.85 -4.38 10.72
N TRP A 21 2.19 -5.17 11.54
CA TRP A 21 2.43 -6.60 11.72
C TRP A 21 2.29 -7.45 10.45
N ALA A 22 1.55 -6.98 9.45
CA ALA A 22 1.42 -7.72 8.19
C ALA A 22 2.78 -7.88 7.49
N TRP A 23 3.73 -7.02 7.82
CA TRP A 23 5.07 -6.97 7.23
C TRP A 23 6.15 -7.72 8.02
N ASP A 24 5.82 -8.38 9.14
CA ASP A 24 6.81 -9.00 10.03
C ASP A 24 7.79 -9.91 9.27
N GLU A 25 7.29 -10.82 8.44
CA GLU A 25 8.10 -11.77 7.66
C GLU A 25 8.94 -11.08 6.57
N VAL A 26 8.41 -10.03 5.93
CA VAL A 26 9.14 -9.22 4.95
C VAL A 26 10.27 -8.43 5.63
N LEU A 27 9.99 -7.89 6.82
CA LEU A 27 10.96 -7.13 7.60
C LEU A 27 12.14 -7.99 8.05
N GLU A 28 11.90 -9.25 8.43
CA GLU A 28 12.96 -10.21 8.73
C GLU A 28 13.92 -10.38 7.54
N HIS A 29 13.38 -10.53 6.33
CA HIS A 29 14.19 -10.67 5.11
C HIS A 29 14.91 -9.37 4.71
N LEU A 30 14.26 -8.21 4.82
CA LEU A 30 14.89 -6.90 4.58
C LEU A 30 16.05 -6.67 5.55
N THR A 31 15.85 -6.98 6.84
CA THR A 31 16.88 -6.87 7.88
C THR A 31 18.06 -7.80 7.60
N ALA A 32 17.79 -9.04 7.17
CA ALA A 32 18.84 -9.99 6.78
C ALA A 32 19.68 -9.51 5.58
N MET A 33 19.09 -8.69 4.70
CA MET A 33 19.78 -8.02 3.59
C MET A 33 20.47 -6.71 4.01
N GLY A 34 20.37 -6.31 5.28
CA GLY A 34 20.92 -5.05 5.79
C GLY A 34 20.13 -3.81 5.36
N ARG A 35 18.87 -3.97 4.92
CA ARG A 35 17.97 -2.88 4.55
C ARG A 35 17.12 -2.46 5.75
N TRP A 36 16.93 -1.16 5.92
CA TRP A 36 16.11 -0.59 6.98
C TRP A 36 14.70 -0.29 6.47
N ALA A 37 13.68 -0.71 7.23
CA ALA A 37 12.30 -0.42 6.93
C ALA A 37 11.48 -0.18 8.21
N ILE A 38 10.49 0.72 8.10
CA ILE A 38 9.59 1.12 9.17
C ILE A 38 8.19 0.63 8.78
N PRO A 39 7.69 -0.48 9.35
CA PRO A 39 6.30 -0.85 9.16
C PRO A 39 5.41 0.08 10.01
N MET A 40 4.29 0.51 9.46
CA MET A 40 3.34 1.37 10.18
C MET A 40 1.92 0.82 10.15
N THR A 41 1.19 1.08 11.24
CA THR A 41 -0.25 0.90 11.34
C THR A 41 -0.91 2.25 11.09
N LEU A 42 -1.82 2.30 10.12
CA LEU A 42 -2.56 3.54 9.84
C LEU A 42 -3.56 3.83 10.96
N PRO A 43 -3.83 5.12 11.28
CA PRO A 43 -4.95 5.50 12.14
C PRO A 43 -6.24 4.80 11.71
N GLY A 44 -6.97 4.23 12.67
CA GLY A 44 -8.17 3.44 12.40
C GLY A 44 -7.93 1.92 12.38
N LEU A 45 -6.69 1.50 12.16
CA LEU A 45 -6.30 0.08 12.06
C LEU A 45 -5.47 -0.42 13.26
N ASP A 46 -5.43 0.38 14.33
CA ASP A 46 -4.91 -0.03 15.65
C ASP A 46 -6.10 -0.34 16.57
N GLU A 47 -6.14 -1.55 17.13
CA GLU A 47 -7.20 -1.97 18.07
C GLU A 47 -7.26 -1.12 19.34
N THR A 48 -6.16 -0.44 19.67
CA THR A 48 -6.04 0.41 20.85
C THR A 48 -6.44 1.87 20.60
N ASP A 49 -6.68 2.26 19.35
CA ASP A 49 -7.16 3.60 19.00
C ASP A 49 -8.65 3.73 19.37
N SER A 50 -8.93 4.52 20.41
CA SER A 50 -10.31 4.75 20.89
C SER A 50 -11.20 5.45 19.87
N GLU A 51 -10.60 6.20 18.94
CA GLU A 51 -11.31 6.97 17.91
C GLU A 51 -11.32 6.25 16.55
N ARG A 52 -10.92 4.96 16.51
CA ARG A 52 -10.63 4.25 15.24
C ARG A 52 -11.75 4.37 14.20
N ALA A 53 -13.00 4.16 14.59
CA ALA A 53 -14.15 4.20 13.69
C ALA A 53 -14.40 5.58 13.03
N SER A 54 -13.86 6.65 13.62
CA SER A 54 -14.04 8.03 13.14
C SER A 54 -12.87 8.54 12.30
N ARG A 55 -11.77 7.77 12.18
CA ARG A 55 -10.59 8.16 11.41
C ARG A 55 -10.93 8.33 9.93
N THR A 56 -10.24 9.26 9.31
CA THR A 56 -10.45 9.68 7.91
C THR A 56 -9.23 9.35 7.05
N LEU A 57 -9.37 9.47 5.72
CA LEU A 57 -8.19 9.38 4.83
C LEU A 57 -7.18 10.48 5.13
N ASP A 58 -7.63 11.66 5.57
CA ASP A 58 -6.76 12.76 5.97
C ASP A 58 -5.94 12.44 7.21
N ASP A 59 -6.54 11.78 8.22
CA ASP A 59 -5.81 11.31 9.40
C ASP A 59 -4.73 10.30 9.02
N GLN A 60 -5.06 9.38 8.10
CA GLN A 60 -4.14 8.38 7.59
C GLN A 60 -2.98 9.01 6.80
N ALA A 61 -3.28 9.92 5.87
CA ALA A 61 -2.28 10.67 5.12
C ALA A 61 -1.37 11.49 6.05
N ALA A 62 -1.93 12.22 7.01
CA ALA A 62 -1.17 13.01 7.97
C ALA A 62 -0.24 12.15 8.85
N ALA A 63 -0.60 10.89 9.12
CA ALA A 63 0.28 9.97 9.83
C ALA A 63 1.48 9.54 8.99
N ILE A 64 1.27 9.29 7.69
CA ILE A 64 2.35 8.99 6.74
C ILE A 64 3.27 10.20 6.59
N GLU A 65 2.71 11.40 6.38
CA GLU A 65 3.46 12.67 6.26
C GLU A 65 4.36 12.90 7.48
N ARG A 66 3.87 12.62 8.70
CA ARG A 66 4.67 12.72 9.93
C ARG A 66 5.86 11.77 9.97
N VAL A 67 5.73 10.56 9.43
CA VAL A 67 6.85 9.61 9.32
C VAL A 67 7.85 10.12 8.29
N LEU A 68 7.39 10.57 7.12
CA LEU A 68 8.26 11.06 6.05
C LEU A 68 9.05 12.31 6.48
N ALA A 69 8.40 13.23 7.18
CA ALA A 69 9.03 14.44 7.69
C ALA A 69 9.98 14.21 8.88
N SER A 70 10.08 12.99 9.40
CA SER A 70 11.00 12.66 10.50
C SER A 70 12.45 12.48 10.04
N GLU A 71 12.66 12.29 8.74
CA GLU A 71 13.97 12.16 8.10
C GLU A 71 14.27 13.39 7.24
N SER A 72 15.56 13.72 7.08
CA SER A 72 15.98 14.84 6.22
C SER A 72 16.00 14.51 4.74
N GLU A 73 16.11 13.22 4.41
CA GLU A 73 16.20 12.72 3.04
C GLU A 73 14.87 12.08 2.61
N PRO A 74 14.44 12.24 1.35
CA PRO A 74 13.23 11.60 0.84
C PRO A 74 13.25 10.08 1.00
N MET A 75 12.12 9.51 1.43
CA MET A 75 12.00 8.10 1.78
C MET A 75 11.34 7.28 0.66
N VAL A 76 11.46 5.96 0.73
CA VAL A 76 10.71 5.03 -0.13
C VAL A 76 9.40 4.67 0.58
N ILE A 77 8.28 4.72 -0.13
CA ILE A 77 7.00 4.21 0.38
C ILE A 77 6.68 2.89 -0.31
N VAL A 78 6.32 1.87 0.47
CA VAL A 78 5.70 0.63 -0.02
C VAL A 78 4.25 0.62 0.43
N ALA A 79 3.34 0.54 -0.51
CA ALA A 79 1.91 0.65 -0.25
C ALA A 79 1.16 -0.54 -0.86
N HIS A 80 0.46 -1.28 -0.01
CA HIS A 80 -0.32 -2.45 -0.39
C HIS A 80 -1.82 -2.14 -0.42
N SER A 81 -2.51 -2.64 -1.44
CA SER A 81 -3.98 -2.61 -1.54
C SER A 81 -4.58 -1.23 -1.22
N GLY A 82 -5.55 -1.16 -0.28
CA GLY A 82 -6.25 0.06 0.14
C GLY A 82 -5.38 1.18 0.73
N ALA A 83 -4.08 0.94 0.99
CA ALA A 83 -3.15 2.03 1.30
C ALA A 83 -2.96 3.00 0.12
N ASN A 84 -3.45 2.65 -1.08
CA ASN A 84 -3.41 3.51 -2.25
C ASN A 84 -4.03 4.88 -2.04
N ALA A 85 -5.17 4.98 -1.37
CA ALA A 85 -5.88 6.23 -1.17
C ALA A 85 -5.06 7.23 -0.31
N PRO A 86 -4.67 6.90 0.94
CA PRO A 86 -3.90 7.84 1.75
C PRO A 86 -2.50 8.12 1.18
N VAL A 87 -1.84 7.13 0.55
CA VAL A 87 -0.53 7.37 -0.08
C VAL A 87 -0.66 8.25 -1.33
N SER A 88 -1.75 8.15 -2.09
CA SER A 88 -1.99 9.06 -3.23
C SER A 88 -2.17 10.50 -2.75
N LEU A 89 -2.86 10.73 -1.63
CA LEU A 89 -2.96 12.05 -1.00
C LEU A 89 -1.58 12.59 -0.57
N VAL A 90 -0.73 11.73 0.01
CA VAL A 90 0.63 12.10 0.40
C VAL A 90 1.47 12.49 -0.82
N LEU A 91 1.41 11.72 -1.90
CA LEU A 91 2.12 12.02 -3.15
C LEU A 91 1.63 13.32 -3.80
N ASP A 92 0.36 13.65 -3.66
CA ASP A 92 -0.20 14.92 -4.14
C ASP A 92 0.31 16.11 -3.31
N ARG A 93 0.33 15.98 -1.99
CA ARG A 93 0.70 17.06 -1.08
C ARG A 93 2.21 17.28 -0.99
N HIS A 94 2.96 16.18 -0.96
CA HIS A 94 4.38 16.14 -0.60
C HIS A 94 5.20 15.21 -1.50
N PRO A 95 5.14 15.34 -2.84
CA PRO A 95 5.94 14.50 -3.74
C PRO A 95 7.44 14.63 -3.48
N GLU A 96 7.90 15.77 -2.95
CA GLU A 96 9.30 16.03 -2.58
C GLU A 96 9.83 15.17 -1.44
N LEU A 97 8.94 14.66 -0.57
CA LEU A 97 9.33 13.79 0.55
C LEU A 97 9.47 12.32 0.14
N VAL A 98 9.10 11.98 -1.10
CA VAL A 98 9.06 10.61 -1.58
C VAL A 98 10.10 10.40 -2.67
N ARG A 99 11.11 9.60 -2.34
CA ARG A 99 12.13 9.17 -3.31
C ARG A 99 11.57 8.22 -4.36
N ARG A 100 10.69 7.32 -3.94
CA ARG A 100 10.02 6.33 -4.79
C ARG A 100 8.78 5.79 -4.08
N VAL A 101 7.74 5.48 -4.84
CA VAL A 101 6.60 4.69 -4.36
C VAL A 101 6.61 3.31 -5.02
N ILE A 102 6.41 2.28 -4.21
CA ILE A 102 6.30 0.89 -4.63
C ILE A 102 4.89 0.40 -4.28
N TRP A 103 4.06 0.22 -5.29
CA TRP A 103 2.71 -0.31 -5.15
C TRP A 103 2.75 -1.83 -5.15
N VAL A 104 2.31 -2.48 -4.09
CA VAL A 104 2.27 -3.95 -3.96
C VAL A 104 0.84 -4.44 -4.15
N ASP A 105 0.59 -5.14 -5.26
CA ASP A 105 -0.75 -5.53 -5.71
C ASP A 105 -1.77 -4.38 -5.59
N SER A 106 -1.34 -3.20 -6.04
CA SER A 106 -2.04 -1.93 -5.92
C SER A 106 -1.56 -0.95 -7.02
N GLY A 107 -2.01 0.30 -6.96
CA GLY A 107 -1.60 1.38 -7.87
C GLY A 107 -2.15 2.74 -7.40
N PRO A 108 -1.75 3.85 -8.06
CA PRO A 108 -2.29 5.16 -7.75
C PRO A 108 -3.79 5.21 -8.05
N VAL A 109 -4.54 5.95 -7.24
CA VAL A 109 -5.98 6.18 -7.50
C VAL A 109 -6.16 7.34 -8.46
N SER A 110 -7.22 7.30 -9.27
CA SER A 110 -7.61 8.46 -10.10
C SER A 110 -8.21 9.57 -9.21
N PRO A 111 -8.08 10.86 -9.58
CA PRO A 111 -8.74 11.94 -8.88
C PRO A 111 -10.26 11.72 -8.78
N GLY A 112 -10.84 11.98 -7.60
CA GLY A 112 -12.26 11.78 -7.32
C GLY A 112 -12.67 10.34 -7.00
N THR A 113 -11.70 9.41 -6.90
CA THR A 113 -11.99 8.02 -6.53
C THR A 113 -12.54 7.95 -5.11
N VAL A 114 -13.61 7.19 -4.93
CA VAL A 114 -14.16 6.79 -3.62
C VAL A 114 -14.14 5.26 -3.58
N PHE A 115 -13.65 4.66 -2.49
CA PHE A 115 -13.53 3.20 -2.40
C PHE A 115 -14.89 2.49 -2.40
N ALA A 116 -15.82 2.97 -1.57
CA ALA A 116 -17.17 2.44 -1.47
C ALA A 116 -18.21 3.59 -1.49
N PRO A 117 -18.50 4.17 -2.67
CA PRO A 117 -19.41 5.33 -2.79
C PRO A 117 -20.84 5.02 -2.36
N ASP A 118 -21.25 3.75 -2.42
CA ASP A 118 -22.58 3.29 -2.02
C ASP A 118 -22.65 2.77 -0.58
N ALA A 119 -21.55 2.87 0.19
CA ALA A 119 -21.55 2.46 1.60
C ALA A 119 -22.48 3.38 2.41
N PRO A 120 -23.39 2.83 3.24
CA PRO A 120 -24.32 3.65 4.01
C PRO A 120 -23.58 4.43 5.11
N ASP A 121 -24.13 5.59 5.49
CA ASP A 121 -23.57 6.43 6.56
C ASP A 121 -23.55 5.70 7.90
N GLU A 122 -24.49 4.79 8.12
CA GLU A 122 -24.58 3.95 9.33
C GLU A 122 -23.50 2.86 9.40
N LEU A 123 -22.76 2.61 8.31
CA LEU A 123 -21.58 1.74 8.36
C LEU A 123 -20.44 2.49 9.05
N GLU A 124 -20.39 2.35 10.38
CA GLU A 124 -19.33 2.92 11.22
C GLU A 124 -17.97 2.29 10.88
N GLU A 125 -17.93 0.98 10.65
CA GLU A 125 -16.72 0.25 10.32
C GLU A 125 -17.00 -0.92 9.38
N PHE A 126 -16.02 -1.26 8.54
CA PHE A 126 -16.08 -2.33 7.58
C PHE A 126 -15.21 -3.51 8.02
N PRO A 127 -15.82 -4.57 8.60
CA PRO A 127 -15.07 -5.73 9.07
C PRO A 127 -14.49 -6.52 7.91
N LEU A 128 -13.46 -7.32 8.18
CA LEU A 128 -12.94 -8.31 7.23
C LEU A 128 -14.09 -9.24 6.82
N PRO A 129 -14.46 -9.32 5.52
CA PRO A 129 -15.52 -10.21 5.08
C PRO A 129 -15.10 -11.68 5.22
N PRO A 130 -16.06 -12.63 5.23
CA PRO A 130 -15.75 -14.04 5.12
C PRO A 130 -14.85 -14.32 3.91
N PHE A 131 -13.85 -15.19 4.05
CA PHE A 131 -12.87 -15.43 2.98
C PHE A 131 -13.48 -15.90 1.66
N GLU A 132 -14.63 -16.56 1.67
CA GLU A 132 -15.35 -16.92 0.45
C GLU A 132 -15.83 -15.69 -0.34
N ALA A 133 -16.27 -14.64 0.35
CA ALA A 133 -16.63 -13.37 -0.29
C ALA A 133 -15.38 -12.56 -0.66
N LEU A 134 -14.32 -12.59 0.19
CA LEU A 134 -13.08 -11.88 -0.08
C LEU A 134 -12.40 -12.34 -1.39
N LYS A 135 -12.44 -13.65 -1.67
CA LYS A 135 -11.89 -14.26 -2.89
C LYS A 135 -12.45 -13.69 -4.18
N GLU A 136 -13.65 -13.12 -4.16
CA GLU A 136 -14.27 -12.50 -5.34
C GLU A 136 -13.58 -11.19 -5.72
N GLN A 137 -12.86 -10.56 -4.78
CA GLN A 137 -12.23 -9.25 -4.93
C GLN A 137 -10.70 -9.31 -4.84
N ALA A 138 -10.17 -10.24 -4.05
CA ALA A 138 -8.74 -10.38 -3.79
C ALA A 138 -8.35 -11.87 -3.72
N SER A 139 -7.44 -12.30 -4.60
CA SER A 139 -6.96 -13.69 -4.59
C SER A 139 -6.26 -14.02 -3.27
N ILE A 140 -6.66 -15.10 -2.61
CA ILE A 140 -5.97 -15.63 -1.42
C ILE A 140 -4.95 -16.73 -1.77
N ASP A 141 -4.59 -16.86 -3.05
CA ASP A 141 -3.70 -17.93 -3.50
C ASP A 141 -2.33 -17.86 -2.80
N GLY A 142 -1.86 -19.01 -2.33
CA GLY A 142 -0.61 -19.14 -1.59
C GLY A 142 -0.73 -18.92 -0.09
N LEU A 143 -1.91 -18.58 0.45
CA LEU A 143 -2.13 -18.48 1.88
C LEU A 143 -2.55 -19.84 2.48
N SER A 144 -1.89 -20.24 3.57
CA SER A 144 -2.27 -21.43 4.34
C SER A 144 -3.45 -21.13 5.27
N ALA A 145 -4.08 -22.19 5.80
CA ALA A 145 -5.16 -22.04 6.78
C ALA A 145 -4.70 -21.28 8.05
N ASP A 146 -3.47 -21.52 8.50
CA ASP A 146 -2.91 -20.82 9.67
C ASP A 146 -2.69 -19.33 9.39
N VAL A 147 -2.29 -18.96 8.17
CA VAL A 147 -2.15 -17.56 7.76
C VAL A 147 -3.51 -16.87 7.71
N LEU A 148 -4.53 -17.53 7.14
CA LEU A 148 -5.90 -17.01 7.10
C LEU A 148 -6.47 -16.85 8.51
N GLU A 149 -6.17 -17.77 9.42
CA GLU A 149 -6.59 -17.65 10.82
C GLU A 149 -5.88 -16.50 11.53
N ARG A 150 -4.56 -16.31 11.33
CA ARG A 150 -3.85 -15.11 11.84
C ARG A 150 -4.47 -13.82 11.29
N PHE A 151 -4.79 -13.79 10.00
CA PHE A 151 -5.41 -12.63 9.38
C PHE A 151 -6.74 -12.32 10.05
N ARG A 152 -7.62 -13.33 10.18
CA ARG A 152 -8.93 -13.17 10.83
C ARG A 152 -8.82 -12.71 12.29
N LEU A 153 -7.84 -13.20 13.04
CA LEU A 153 -7.66 -12.88 14.46
C LEU A 153 -7.13 -11.46 14.69
N ARG A 154 -6.31 -10.94 13.78
CA ARG A 154 -5.64 -9.64 13.93
C ARG A 154 -6.26 -8.51 13.11
N ALA A 155 -7.20 -8.84 12.23
CA ALA A 155 -7.87 -7.87 11.39
C ALA A 155 -8.64 -6.84 12.24
N VAL A 156 -8.42 -5.56 11.95
CA VAL A 156 -9.18 -4.45 12.54
C VAL A 156 -10.15 -3.92 11.49
N PRO A 157 -11.46 -3.77 11.77
CA PRO A 157 -12.41 -3.17 10.82
C PRO A 157 -11.95 -1.80 10.30
N GLU A 158 -12.07 -1.56 8.99
CA GLU A 158 -11.70 -0.28 8.37
C GLU A 158 -12.71 0.82 8.75
N PRO A 159 -12.30 2.04 9.09
CA PRO A 159 -13.22 3.12 9.43
C PRO A 159 -14.15 3.48 8.27
N GLY A 160 -15.44 3.64 8.55
CA GLY A 160 -16.44 4.04 7.56
C GLY A 160 -16.08 5.31 6.78
N PRO A 161 -15.61 6.40 7.43
CA PRO A 161 -15.22 7.62 6.72
C PRO A 161 -14.11 7.40 5.68
N VAL A 162 -13.16 6.50 5.94
CA VAL A 162 -12.08 6.16 4.98
C VAL A 162 -12.66 5.59 3.68
N LEU A 163 -13.69 4.77 3.77
CA LEU A 163 -14.29 4.10 2.61
C LEU A 163 -15.08 5.06 1.72
N ARG A 164 -15.68 6.09 2.33
CA ARG A 164 -16.63 7.02 1.68
C ARG A 164 -15.98 8.33 1.22
N GLN A 165 -14.78 8.65 1.70
CA GLN A 165 -14.10 9.89 1.36
C GLN A 165 -13.56 9.87 -0.08
N SER A 166 -13.78 10.96 -0.81
CA SER A 166 -13.21 11.19 -2.14
C SER A 166 -11.73 11.56 -2.05
N VAL A 167 -10.91 10.98 -2.93
CA VAL A 167 -9.50 11.30 -3.06
C VAL A 167 -9.31 12.44 -4.06
N GLU A 168 -9.17 13.66 -3.56
CA GLU A 168 -8.92 14.85 -4.39
C GLU A 168 -7.42 15.04 -4.64
N LEU A 169 -7.01 15.03 -5.91
CA LEU A 169 -5.60 15.17 -6.32
C LEU A 169 -5.48 16.33 -7.31
N ASN A 170 -4.59 17.29 -7.03
CA ASN A 170 -4.48 18.55 -7.78
C ASN A 170 -3.03 18.91 -8.19
N ASN A 171 -2.05 18.14 -7.74
CA ASN A 171 -0.64 18.39 -7.99
C ASN A 171 -0.06 17.33 -8.95
N ASP A 172 0.20 17.74 -10.19
CA ASP A 172 0.74 16.83 -11.20
C ASP A 172 2.21 16.45 -10.96
N ALA A 173 2.92 17.11 -10.03
CA ALA A 173 4.25 16.67 -9.62
C ALA A 173 4.23 15.26 -9.02
N ARG A 174 3.09 14.79 -8.50
CA ARG A 174 2.90 13.40 -8.02
C ARG A 174 3.19 12.36 -9.11
N LEU A 175 2.91 12.68 -10.39
CA LEU A 175 3.09 11.79 -11.53
C LEU A 175 4.56 11.59 -11.92
N LYS A 176 5.45 12.43 -11.39
CA LYS A 176 6.91 12.38 -11.63
C LYS A 176 7.65 11.53 -10.63
N VAL A 177 7.03 11.22 -9.48
CA VAL A 177 7.63 10.38 -8.45
C VAL A 177 7.95 9.01 -9.05
N PRO A 178 9.22 8.56 -9.00
CA PRO A 178 9.58 7.22 -9.45
C PRO A 178 8.65 6.18 -8.85
N THR A 179 8.10 5.32 -9.70
CA THR A 179 7.07 4.37 -9.31
C THR A 179 7.42 2.97 -9.77
N THR A 180 7.34 2.01 -8.85
CA THR A 180 7.34 0.58 -9.17
C THR A 180 5.98 -0.01 -8.84
N VAL A 181 5.39 -0.78 -9.75
CA VAL A 181 4.19 -1.59 -9.46
C VAL A 181 4.58 -3.06 -9.44
N VAL A 182 4.41 -3.70 -8.28
CA VAL A 182 4.59 -5.13 -8.08
C VAL A 182 3.26 -5.82 -8.37
N CYS A 183 3.17 -6.44 -9.54
CA CYS A 183 2.02 -7.14 -10.07
C CYS A 183 1.96 -8.56 -9.51
N CYS A 184 1.02 -8.84 -8.60
CA CYS A 184 0.90 -10.16 -7.97
C CYS A 184 -0.25 -10.98 -8.52
N SER A 185 -1.48 -10.52 -8.27
CA SER A 185 -2.70 -11.24 -8.63
C SER A 185 -3.10 -11.02 -10.10
N LEU A 186 -2.61 -9.93 -10.70
CA LEU A 186 -2.84 -9.55 -12.08
C LEU A 186 -1.49 -9.30 -12.78
N PRO A 187 -1.15 -10.02 -13.87
CA PRO A 187 0.10 -9.80 -14.58
C PRO A 187 0.22 -8.38 -15.15
N SER A 188 1.44 -7.85 -15.17
CA SER A 188 1.78 -6.49 -15.66
C SER A 188 1.26 -6.21 -17.07
N THR A 189 1.33 -7.21 -17.95
CA THR A 189 0.81 -7.12 -19.33
C THR A 189 -0.69 -6.89 -19.39
N GLN A 190 -1.45 -7.54 -18.50
CA GLN A 190 -2.90 -7.39 -18.42
C GLN A 190 -3.28 -6.09 -17.72
N LEU A 191 -2.56 -5.72 -16.65
CA LEU A 191 -2.70 -4.41 -16.00
C LEU A 191 -2.55 -3.28 -17.01
N MET A 192 -1.49 -3.29 -17.82
CA MET A 192 -1.26 -2.25 -18.83
C MET A 192 -2.28 -2.28 -19.97
N ALA A 193 -2.82 -3.45 -20.32
CA ALA A 193 -3.89 -3.54 -21.30
C ALA A 193 -5.18 -2.86 -20.78
N LEU A 194 -5.54 -3.11 -19.52
CA LEU A 194 -6.69 -2.48 -18.86
C LEU A 194 -6.48 -0.96 -18.68
N ALA A 195 -5.29 -0.55 -18.28
CA ALA A 195 -4.90 0.85 -18.12
C ALA A 195 -5.06 1.62 -19.45
N LYS A 196 -4.51 1.07 -20.55
CA LYS A 196 -4.63 1.67 -21.90
C LYS A 196 -6.07 1.65 -22.43
N ALA A 197 -6.90 0.71 -21.97
CA ALA A 197 -8.32 0.68 -22.29
C ALA A 197 -9.15 1.67 -21.46
N GLY A 198 -8.53 2.43 -20.54
CA GLY A 198 -9.21 3.41 -19.70
C GLY A 198 -10.02 2.78 -18.56
N HIS A 199 -9.68 1.57 -18.13
CA HIS A 199 -10.36 0.95 -16.99
C HIS A 199 -10.16 1.82 -15.73
N PRO A 200 -11.22 2.25 -15.02
CA PRO A 200 -11.12 3.25 -13.95
C PRO A 200 -10.09 2.94 -12.86
N MET A 201 -9.96 1.66 -12.49
CA MET A 201 -8.99 1.21 -11.47
C MET A 201 -7.53 1.31 -11.91
N PHE A 202 -7.24 1.26 -13.22
CA PHE A 202 -5.87 1.14 -13.74
C PHE A 202 -5.42 2.35 -14.58
N ALA A 203 -6.36 3.20 -15.01
CA ALA A 203 -6.09 4.28 -15.96
C ALA A 203 -5.00 5.24 -15.47
N GLU A 204 -4.97 5.57 -14.17
CA GLU A 204 -4.00 6.50 -13.60
C GLU A 204 -2.54 6.05 -13.78
N VAL A 205 -2.28 4.74 -13.88
CA VAL A 205 -0.95 4.19 -14.17
C VAL A 205 -0.39 4.71 -15.49
N THR A 206 -1.25 5.02 -16.47
CA THR A 206 -0.80 5.55 -17.77
C THR A 206 -0.29 6.99 -17.72
N ASN A 207 -0.55 7.71 -16.63
CA ASN A 207 -0.13 9.10 -16.44
C ASN A 207 1.26 9.22 -15.77
N LEU A 208 1.83 8.12 -15.27
CA LEU A 208 3.11 8.12 -14.56
C LEU A 208 4.29 8.30 -15.54
N GLU A 209 5.20 9.23 -15.23
CA GLU A 209 6.36 9.53 -16.09
C GLU A 209 7.48 8.48 -15.93
N ASN A 210 7.65 7.93 -14.72
CA ASN A 210 8.74 7.02 -14.36
C ASN A 210 8.16 5.73 -13.76
N LEU A 211 7.76 4.80 -14.63
CA LEU A 211 7.08 3.55 -14.24
C LEU A 211 7.95 2.31 -14.50
N GLU A 212 8.17 1.52 -13.47
CA GLU A 212 8.68 0.16 -13.53
C GLU A 212 7.58 -0.84 -13.15
N LEU A 213 7.49 -1.95 -13.87
CA LEU A 213 6.54 -3.04 -13.58
C LEU A 213 7.34 -4.30 -13.25
N VAL A 214 7.01 -4.93 -12.13
CA VAL A 214 7.64 -6.18 -11.68
C VAL A 214 6.56 -7.22 -11.45
N ASP A 215 6.61 -8.32 -12.18
CA ASP A 215 5.71 -9.45 -11.94
C ASP A 215 6.23 -10.33 -10.78
N LEU A 216 5.40 -10.51 -9.75
CA LEU A 216 5.61 -11.45 -8.65
C LEU A 216 4.37 -12.36 -8.52
N PRO A 217 4.23 -13.39 -9.37
CA PRO A 217 2.99 -14.18 -9.42
C PRO A 217 2.66 -14.85 -8.08
N THR A 218 1.58 -14.40 -7.44
CA THR A 218 0.99 -14.92 -6.20
C THR A 218 -0.36 -14.24 -5.92
N GLY A 219 -1.04 -14.60 -4.83
CA GLY A 219 -2.27 -13.91 -4.40
C GLY A 219 -2.03 -12.47 -3.93
N HIS A 220 -3.10 -11.84 -3.46
CA HIS A 220 -3.15 -10.43 -3.06
C HIS A 220 -2.29 -10.08 -1.84
N TRP A 221 -1.86 -11.07 -1.04
CA TRP A 221 -1.02 -10.86 0.15
C TRP A 221 0.40 -11.46 -0.02
N PRO A 222 1.23 -10.90 -0.92
CA PRO A 222 2.59 -11.40 -1.17
C PRO A 222 3.50 -11.33 0.06
N MET A 223 3.19 -10.45 1.02
CA MET A 223 3.91 -10.37 2.30
C MET A 223 3.76 -11.64 3.16
N TRP A 224 2.81 -12.53 2.85
CA TRP A 224 2.63 -13.80 3.54
C TRP A 224 2.83 -15.01 2.63
N SER A 225 2.45 -14.92 1.35
CA SER A 225 2.61 -16.04 0.42
C SER A 225 4.04 -16.15 -0.11
N ARG A 226 4.76 -15.02 -0.26
CA ARG A 226 6.12 -14.95 -0.83
C ARG A 226 6.99 -13.87 -0.16
N PRO A 227 7.12 -13.84 1.18
CA PRO A 227 7.77 -12.75 1.91
C PRO A 227 9.23 -12.52 1.48
N ALA A 228 10.00 -13.60 1.25
CA ALA A 228 11.40 -13.51 0.84
C ALA A 228 11.55 -12.89 -0.56
N ASP A 229 10.71 -13.31 -1.51
CA ASP A 229 10.75 -12.79 -2.88
C ASP A 229 10.29 -11.34 -2.93
N LEU A 230 9.23 -11.00 -2.17
CA LEU A 230 8.77 -9.62 -2.05
C LEU A 230 9.88 -8.73 -1.47
N ALA A 231 10.54 -9.15 -0.39
CA ALA A 231 11.65 -8.39 0.19
C ALA A 231 12.77 -8.13 -0.82
N GLN A 232 13.12 -9.09 -1.67
CA GLN A 232 14.12 -8.90 -2.73
C GLN A 232 13.69 -7.84 -3.75
N VAL A 233 12.43 -7.89 -4.19
CA VAL A 233 11.86 -6.89 -5.10
C VAL A 233 11.90 -5.50 -4.46
N LEU A 234 11.46 -5.37 -3.20
CA LEU A 234 11.48 -4.10 -2.48
C LEU A 234 12.90 -3.55 -2.34
N ALA A 235 13.86 -4.40 -1.95
CA ALA A 235 15.25 -4.00 -1.80
C ALA A 235 15.88 -3.55 -3.13
N ALA A 236 15.55 -4.21 -4.23
CA ALA A 236 16.02 -3.85 -5.57
C ALA A 236 15.42 -2.50 -6.02
N ALA A 237 14.10 -2.36 -5.93
CA ALA A 237 13.40 -1.13 -6.31
C ALA A 237 13.82 0.08 -5.47
N ALA A 238 14.01 -0.09 -4.16
CA ALA A 238 14.49 0.98 -3.28
C ALA A 238 15.92 1.47 -3.64
N SER A 239 16.75 0.58 -4.20
CA SER A 239 18.13 0.88 -4.58
C SER A 239 18.29 1.42 -6.00
N SER A 240 17.22 1.37 -6.81
CA SER A 240 17.25 1.87 -8.18
C SER A 240 17.55 3.38 -8.17
N VAL A 241 18.58 3.76 -8.92
CA VAL A 241 18.95 5.16 -9.16
C VAL A 241 18.30 5.54 -10.48
N ASP A 242 17.45 6.57 -10.47
CA ASP A 242 16.84 7.13 -11.69
C ASP A 242 17.89 7.71 -12.64
#